data_AF-A0A950KLT0-F1
#
_entry.id   AF-A0A950KLT0-F1
#
_cell.length_a   1.000
_cell.length_b   1.000
_cell.length_c   1.000
_cell.angle_alpha   90.00
_cell.angle_beta   90.00
_cell.angle_gamma   90.00
#
_symmetry.space_group_name_H-M   'P 1'
#
loop_
_entity.id
_entity.type
_entity.pdbx_description
1 polymer ?
#
loop_
_entity_poly.entity_id
_entity_poly.type
_entity_poly.pdbx_seq_one_letter_code
_entity_poly.pdbx_strand_id
1 'polypeptide(L)'
;RKGRPLITVNCGAVPENLFESEFFGHVKGAFTGALKDKVGRFELADGGTLFLDEISEMPVAMQAKLLRVLQEQELERVGDTRKRKVDVRIVAASNRNLTQAVDAGRFRQDLYYRLSVFPIDLPPLRERRDDILPLAAHFVTQTARRMNRPAPRLTPAAMDRLTSYEWPGNVRELQNAIERAVILAQGSALQFDWLEGANPPSTVPAAAPARPPAILTDAELKRRERENFTAALARTGGKIFGPTGAATLLGMKPTTVISRLKAFGLERNQSSGKRA
;
A
#
# COMPACT_ATOMS: atom_id res chain seq x y z
N ARG A 1 6.95 3.21 32.27
CA ARG A 1 7.06 4.32 33.26
C ARG A 1 5.71 5.05 33.28
N LYS A 2 4.86 4.83 34.31
CA LYS A 2 3.52 5.44 34.39
C LYS A 2 3.66 6.95 34.65
N GLY A 3 2.96 7.80 33.88
CA GLY A 3 2.95 9.26 34.07
C GLY A 3 4.14 10.06 33.52
N ARG A 4 5.05 9.43 32.74
CA ARG A 4 6.17 10.11 32.06
C ARG A 4 5.81 10.43 30.59
N PRO A 5 6.43 11.45 29.96
CA PRO A 5 6.09 11.82 28.59
C PRO A 5 6.41 10.70 27.60
N LEU A 6 5.50 10.50 26.65
CA LEU A 6 5.71 9.71 25.44
C LEU A 6 5.72 10.68 24.26
N ILE A 7 6.91 10.92 23.71
CA ILE A 7 7.09 11.78 22.54
C ILE A 7 7.16 10.86 21.31
N THR A 8 6.30 11.09 20.33
CA THR A 8 6.25 10.31 19.09
C THR A 8 6.71 11.17 17.92
N VAL A 9 7.55 10.60 17.06
CA VAL A 9 8.04 11.26 15.83
C VAL A 9 7.99 10.26 14.69
N ASN A 10 7.37 10.63 13.58
CA ASN A 10 7.49 9.90 12.32
C ASN A 10 8.66 10.52 11.53
N CYS A 11 9.70 9.73 11.28
CA CYS A 11 10.91 10.20 10.60
C CYS A 11 10.67 10.50 9.11
N GLY A 12 9.76 9.79 8.46
CA GLY A 12 9.38 10.03 7.06
C GLY A 12 8.60 11.32 6.83
N ALA A 13 7.97 11.86 7.87
CA ALA A 13 7.21 13.12 7.79
C ALA A 13 8.07 14.38 8.04
N VAL A 14 9.32 14.23 8.49
CA VAL A 14 10.20 15.36 8.82
C VAL A 14 11.07 15.72 7.62
N PRO A 15 11.01 16.96 7.10
CA PRO A 15 11.90 17.40 6.04
C PRO A 15 13.38 17.27 6.46
N GLU A 16 14.23 16.83 5.54
CA GLU A 16 15.65 16.56 5.81
C GLU A 16 16.38 17.78 6.40
N ASN A 17 16.11 18.97 5.88
CA ASN A 17 16.69 20.23 6.35
C ASN A 17 16.23 20.66 7.75
N LEU A 18 15.11 20.13 8.24
CA LEU A 18 14.58 20.43 9.57
C LEU A 18 14.84 19.29 10.56
N PHE A 19 15.33 18.15 10.09
CA PHE A 19 15.49 16.93 10.88
C PHE A 19 16.33 17.18 12.14
N GLU A 20 17.48 17.83 11.98
CA GLU A 20 18.36 18.12 13.11
C GLU A 20 17.70 19.05 14.13
N SER A 21 17.08 20.12 13.66
CA SER A 21 16.39 21.12 14.47
C SER A 21 15.17 20.56 15.21
N GLU A 22 14.41 19.65 14.59
CA GLU A 22 13.29 18.97 15.24
C GLU A 22 13.80 18.06 16.36
N PHE A 23 14.79 17.21 16.08
CA PHE A 23 15.23 16.17 17.03
C PHE A 23 16.05 16.74 18.18
N PHE A 24 17.03 17.60 17.88
CA PHE A 24 18.01 18.11 18.85
C PHE A 24 17.70 19.53 19.33
N GLY A 25 16.81 20.26 18.65
CA GLY A 25 16.51 21.65 18.98
C GLY A 25 17.54 22.62 18.41
N HIS A 26 17.28 23.92 18.53
CA HIS A 26 18.20 24.97 18.09
C HIS A 26 18.15 26.17 19.01
N VAL A 27 19.23 26.95 18.99
CA VAL A 27 19.25 28.30 19.59
C VAL A 27 18.92 29.35 18.53
N LYS A 28 18.44 30.51 18.98
CA LYS A 28 18.20 31.66 18.12
C LYS A 28 19.47 32.00 17.32
N GLY A 29 19.31 32.20 16.01
CA GLY A 29 20.40 32.56 15.10
C GLY A 29 21.22 31.38 14.56
N ALA A 30 20.88 30.14 14.89
CA ALA A 30 21.61 28.96 14.42
C ALA A 30 21.57 28.77 12.87
N PHE A 31 20.51 29.22 12.21
CA PHE A 31 20.35 29.21 10.76
C PHE A 31 19.35 30.29 10.32
N THR A 32 19.26 30.56 9.01
CA THR A 32 18.29 31.49 8.44
C THR A 32 16.86 31.05 8.75
N GLY A 33 16.15 31.81 9.59
CA GLY A 33 14.79 31.47 10.06
C GLY A 33 14.71 31.00 11.52
N ALA A 34 15.85 30.81 12.21
CA ALA A 34 15.92 30.51 13.63
C ALA A 34 15.64 31.76 14.49
N LEU A 35 14.40 32.25 14.48
CA LEU A 35 13.99 33.49 15.15
C LEU A 35 13.97 33.40 16.69
N LYS A 36 13.83 32.18 17.22
CA LYS A 36 13.76 31.88 18.65
C LYS A 36 14.40 30.53 18.95
N ASP A 37 14.72 30.32 20.21
CA ASP A 37 15.14 29.00 20.69
C ASP A 37 13.99 27.99 20.55
N LYS A 38 14.34 26.75 20.20
CA LYS A 38 13.41 25.63 20.12
C LYS A 38 14.02 24.41 20.80
N VAL A 39 13.24 23.80 21.68
CA VAL A 39 13.59 22.55 22.36
C VAL A 39 13.38 21.37 21.40
N GLY A 40 14.34 20.46 21.34
CA GLY A 40 14.28 19.26 20.50
C GLY A 40 13.42 18.15 21.09
N ARG A 41 13.05 17.16 20.26
CA ARG A 41 12.27 15.98 20.70
C ARG A 41 12.97 15.17 21.78
N PHE A 42 14.30 15.09 21.76
CA PHE A 42 15.06 14.39 22.80
C PHE A 42 14.92 15.04 24.17
N GLU A 43 15.08 16.36 24.24
CA GLU A 43 14.90 17.11 25.49
C GLU A 43 13.44 17.05 25.98
N LEU A 44 12.45 17.11 25.07
CA LEU A 44 11.03 16.94 25.43
C LEU A 44 10.72 15.54 25.99
N ALA A 45 11.50 14.53 25.59
CA ALA A 45 11.34 13.15 26.03
C ALA A 45 12.18 12.80 27.26
N ASP A 46 12.89 13.78 27.86
CA ASP A 46 13.78 13.55 28.99
C ASP A 46 13.03 12.95 30.20
N GLY A 47 13.62 11.92 30.79
CA GLY A 47 13.02 11.04 31.81
C GLY A 47 11.85 10.17 31.31
N GLY A 48 11.53 10.22 30.02
CA GLY A 48 10.37 9.58 29.38
C GLY A 48 10.73 8.58 28.29
N THR A 49 9.96 8.58 27.20
CA THR A 49 10.15 7.69 26.06
C THR A 49 10.00 8.47 24.75
N LEU A 50 10.94 8.25 23.83
CA LEU A 50 10.89 8.75 22.46
C LEU A 50 10.61 7.57 21.52
N PHE A 51 9.47 7.63 20.84
CA PHE A 51 9.07 6.67 19.82
C PHE A 51 9.42 7.21 18.44
N LEU A 52 10.27 6.47 17.72
CA LEU A 52 10.76 6.79 16.39
C LEU A 52 10.09 5.88 15.37
N ASP A 53 9.06 6.38 14.72
CA ASP A 53 8.39 5.67 13.63
C ASP A 53 9.15 5.87 12.31
N GLU A 54 9.15 4.85 11.47
CA GLU A 54 9.85 4.80 10.18
C GLU A 54 11.33 5.20 10.26
N ILE A 55 12.07 4.66 11.23
CA ILE A 55 13.49 5.00 11.49
C ILE A 55 14.41 4.80 10.27
N SER A 56 14.01 3.95 9.31
CA SER A 56 14.71 3.74 8.05
C SER A 56 14.76 4.96 7.15
N GLU A 57 13.88 5.95 7.35
CA GLU A 57 13.87 7.20 6.58
C GLU A 57 14.78 8.28 7.20
N MET A 58 15.45 7.99 8.32
CA MET A 58 16.38 8.93 8.94
C MET A 58 17.62 9.14 8.05
N PRO A 59 18.00 10.39 7.70
CA PRO A 59 19.19 10.67 6.93
C PRO A 59 20.47 10.13 7.60
N VAL A 60 21.42 9.61 6.82
CA VAL A 60 22.66 9.00 7.33
C VAL A 60 23.47 9.95 8.22
N ALA A 61 23.50 11.24 7.88
CA ALA A 61 24.14 12.27 8.69
C ALA A 61 23.53 12.38 10.10
N MET A 62 22.21 12.17 10.22
CA MET A 62 21.49 12.23 11.49
C MET A 62 21.63 10.94 12.29
N GLN A 63 21.83 9.79 11.63
CA GLN A 63 22.08 8.51 12.28
C GLN A 63 23.32 8.54 13.18
N ALA A 64 24.38 9.24 12.77
CA ALA A 64 25.58 9.42 13.59
C ALA A 64 25.30 10.23 14.87
N LYS A 65 24.50 11.29 14.78
CA LYS A 65 24.09 12.10 15.94
C LYS A 65 23.18 11.32 16.87
N LEU A 66 22.22 10.57 16.32
CA LEU A 66 21.38 9.66 17.10
C LEU A 66 22.25 8.66 17.88
N LEU A 67 23.19 7.99 17.21
CA LEU A 67 24.09 7.05 17.86
C LEU A 67 24.85 7.68 19.04
N ARG A 68 25.36 8.90 18.86
CA ARG A 68 26.06 9.64 19.93
C ARG A 68 25.15 9.88 21.13
N VAL A 69 23.90 10.29 20.92
CA VAL A 69 22.93 10.44 22.03
C VAL A 69 22.65 9.10 22.72
N LEU A 70 22.51 8.01 21.96
CA LEU A 70 22.28 6.67 22.54
C LEU A 70 23.46 6.15 23.37
N GLN A 71 24.68 6.60 23.06
CA GLN A 71 25.92 6.16 23.72
C GLN A 71 26.27 7.07 24.90
N GLU A 72 26.31 8.37 24.69
CA GLU A 72 26.77 9.37 25.65
C GLU A 72 25.66 9.88 26.56
N GLN A 73 24.38 9.66 26.21
CA GLN A 73 23.23 10.28 26.89
C GLN A 73 23.32 11.81 26.93
N GLU A 74 24.00 12.39 25.94
CA GLU A 74 24.24 13.82 25.81
C GLU A 74 23.87 14.29 24.41
N LEU A 75 23.35 15.51 24.32
CA LEU A 75 23.05 16.18 23.05
C LEU A 75 23.50 17.64 23.07
N GLU A 76 23.68 18.19 21.88
CA GLU A 76 23.98 19.60 21.63
C GLU A 76 22.88 20.15 20.72
N ARG A 77 22.39 21.38 20.99
CA ARG A 77 21.43 22.03 20.09
C ARG A 77 22.15 22.57 18.87
N VAL A 78 21.44 22.71 17.75
CA VAL A 78 22.00 23.36 16.57
C VAL A 78 22.40 24.80 16.92
N GLY A 79 23.66 25.15 16.67
CA GLY A 79 24.22 26.47 17.00
C GLY A 79 24.61 26.66 18.47
N ASP A 80 24.53 25.63 19.31
CA ASP A 80 24.95 25.64 20.72
C ASP A 80 26.08 24.62 20.92
N THR A 81 27.08 24.97 21.71
CA THR A 81 28.17 24.04 22.10
C THR A 81 27.94 23.42 23.47
N ARG A 82 26.90 23.86 24.18
CA ARG A 82 26.54 23.34 25.49
C ARG A 82 25.97 21.93 25.36
N LYS A 83 26.69 20.97 25.92
CA LYS A 83 26.20 19.59 26.11
C LYS A 83 25.08 19.56 27.15
N ARG A 84 24.05 18.77 26.87
CA ARG A 84 22.86 18.58 27.71
C ARG A 84 22.66 17.09 27.92
N LYS A 85 22.67 16.65 29.18
CA LYS A 85 22.37 15.25 29.53
C LYS A 85 20.88 14.98 29.39
N VAL A 86 20.53 13.81 28.86
CA VAL A 86 19.16 13.33 28.70
C VAL A 86 19.05 11.85 29.04
N ASP A 87 18.02 11.45 29.80
CA ASP A 87 17.65 10.04 30.03
C ASP A 87 16.38 9.71 29.25
N VAL A 88 16.54 9.15 28.04
CA VAL A 88 15.42 8.85 27.16
C VAL A 88 15.40 7.36 26.82
N ARG A 89 14.27 6.70 27.06
CA ARG A 89 14.03 5.36 26.50
C ARG A 89 13.66 5.49 25.02
N ILE A 90 14.39 4.79 24.17
CA ILE A 90 14.09 4.75 22.73
C ILE A 90 13.28 3.51 22.38
N VAL A 91 12.24 3.71 21.58
CA VAL A 91 11.50 2.66 20.89
C VAL A 91 11.46 3.05 19.42
N ALA A 92 12.03 2.23 18.55
CA ALA A 92 12.07 2.50 17.12
C ALA A 92 11.23 1.47 16.35
N ALA A 93 10.58 1.90 15.29
CA ALA A 93 9.82 1.06 14.38
C ALA A 93 10.24 1.34 12.93
N SER A 94 10.19 0.30 12.09
CA SER A 94 10.38 0.41 10.65
C SER A 94 9.51 -0.62 9.95
N ASN A 95 9.00 -0.27 8.78
CA ASN A 95 8.35 -1.18 7.84
C ASN A 95 9.34 -1.79 6.82
N ARG A 96 10.61 -1.36 6.82
CA ARG A 96 11.66 -1.87 5.95
C ARG A 96 12.57 -2.82 6.72
N ASN A 97 13.18 -3.75 5.99
CA ASN A 97 14.23 -4.59 6.55
C ASN A 97 15.49 -3.74 6.77
N LEU A 98 15.80 -3.43 8.03
CA LEU A 98 16.96 -2.60 8.38
C LEU A 98 18.29 -3.28 8.03
N THR A 99 18.38 -4.60 8.07
CA THR A 99 19.59 -5.33 7.65
C THR A 99 19.90 -5.07 6.18
N GLN A 100 18.89 -5.15 5.30
CA GLN A 100 19.05 -4.80 3.88
C GLN A 100 19.39 -3.31 3.68
N ALA A 101 18.88 -2.43 4.55
CA ALA A 101 19.23 -1.00 4.50
C ALA A 101 20.69 -0.76 4.92
N VAL A 102 21.23 -1.58 5.84
CA VAL A 102 22.65 -1.58 6.20
C VAL A 102 23.51 -2.04 5.03
N ASP A 103 23.17 -3.17 4.41
CA ASP A 103 23.91 -3.70 3.25
C ASP A 103 23.92 -2.72 2.07
N ALA A 104 22.85 -1.93 1.91
CA ALA A 104 22.73 -0.90 0.89
C ALA A 104 23.41 0.44 1.27
N GLY A 105 24.07 0.55 2.43
CA GLY A 105 24.73 1.77 2.91
C GLY A 105 23.77 2.91 3.28
N ARG A 106 22.47 2.65 3.37
CA ARG A 106 21.43 3.63 3.75
C ARG A 106 21.18 3.69 5.24
N PHE A 107 21.66 2.70 5.99
CA PHE A 107 21.58 2.64 7.44
C PHE A 107 22.92 2.23 8.03
N ARG A 108 23.35 2.86 9.12
CA ARG A 108 24.62 2.52 9.75
C ARG A 108 24.50 1.24 10.56
N GLN A 109 25.50 0.38 10.41
CA GLN A 109 25.56 -0.90 11.11
C GLN A 109 25.67 -0.73 12.64
N ASP A 110 26.45 0.24 13.11
CA ASP A 110 26.61 0.54 14.55
C ASP A 110 25.30 0.98 15.21
N LEU A 111 24.53 1.83 14.55
CA LEU A 111 23.21 2.26 14.99
C LEU A 111 22.21 1.09 14.99
N TYR A 112 22.24 0.24 13.95
CA TYR A 112 21.38 -0.95 13.88
C TYR A 112 21.56 -1.83 15.12
N TYR A 113 22.80 -2.17 15.49
CA TYR A 113 23.05 -2.98 16.68
C TYR A 113 22.65 -2.30 17.98
N ARG A 114 22.74 -0.97 18.06
CA ARG A 114 22.30 -0.22 19.25
C ARG A 114 20.78 -0.14 19.39
N LEU A 115 20.03 -0.16 18.29
CA LEU A 115 18.57 -0.15 18.29
C LEU A 115 17.98 -1.56 18.41
N SER A 116 18.59 -2.55 17.76
CA SER A 116 18.11 -3.94 17.69
C SER A 116 18.50 -4.77 18.92
N VAL A 117 18.50 -4.16 20.11
CA VAL A 117 18.78 -4.85 21.38
C VAL A 117 17.64 -5.80 21.75
N PHE A 118 16.40 -5.41 21.45
CA PHE A 118 15.20 -6.21 21.71
C PHE A 118 14.23 -6.09 20.54
N PRO A 119 14.42 -6.87 19.46
CA PRO A 119 13.56 -6.83 18.30
C PRO A 119 12.17 -7.41 18.63
N ILE A 120 11.12 -6.74 18.17
CA ILE A 120 9.74 -7.22 18.23
C ILE A 120 9.24 -7.26 16.79
N ASP A 121 9.01 -8.47 16.28
CA ASP A 121 8.41 -8.65 14.97
C ASP A 121 6.89 -8.59 15.08
N LEU A 122 6.25 -7.78 14.23
CA LEU A 122 4.80 -7.59 14.23
C LEU A 122 4.20 -8.36 13.05
N PRO A 123 3.57 -9.53 13.31
CA PRO A 123 3.09 -10.37 12.23
C PRO A 123 1.96 -9.67 11.45
N PRO A 124 1.89 -9.90 10.13
CA PRO A 124 0.83 -9.37 9.31
C PRO A 124 -0.52 -10.00 9.66
N LEU A 125 -1.62 -9.31 9.33
CA LEU A 125 -2.97 -9.76 9.70
C LEU A 125 -3.31 -11.17 9.17
N ARG A 126 -2.81 -11.53 7.98
CA ARG A 126 -2.96 -12.89 7.39
C ARG A 126 -2.37 -14.02 8.22
N GLU A 127 -1.40 -13.74 9.08
CA GLU A 127 -0.75 -14.71 9.98
C GLU A 127 -1.45 -14.77 11.35
N ARG A 128 -2.38 -13.85 11.63
CA ARG A 128 -3.18 -13.79 12.86
C ARG A 128 -4.68 -13.70 12.55
N ARG A 129 -5.18 -14.67 11.77
CA ARG A 129 -6.56 -14.66 11.24
C ARG A 129 -7.63 -14.59 12.34
N ASP A 130 -7.36 -15.15 13.50
CA ASP A 130 -8.28 -15.13 14.65
C ASP A 130 -8.56 -13.72 15.18
N ASP A 131 -7.66 -12.75 14.93
CA ASP A 131 -7.83 -11.36 15.32
C ASP A 131 -8.75 -10.58 14.36
N ILE A 132 -9.02 -11.10 13.15
CA ILE A 132 -9.76 -10.37 12.11
C ILE A 132 -11.18 -10.04 12.57
N LEU A 133 -11.92 -11.02 13.11
CA LEU A 133 -13.32 -10.82 13.52
C LEU A 133 -13.47 -9.91 14.75
N PRO A 134 -12.67 -10.07 15.83
CA PRO A 134 -12.65 -9.11 16.93
C PRO A 134 -12.33 -7.68 16.49
N LEU A 135 -11.32 -7.51 15.63
CA LEU A 135 -10.97 -6.20 15.07
C LEU A 135 -12.10 -5.62 14.21
N ALA A 136 -12.70 -6.44 13.34
CA ALA A 136 -13.83 -6.03 12.52
C ALA A 136 -15.00 -5.54 13.38
N ALA A 137 -15.40 -6.30 14.41
CA ALA A 137 -16.46 -5.93 15.33
C ALA A 137 -16.16 -4.61 16.08
N HIS A 138 -14.90 -4.41 16.47
CA HIS A 138 -14.44 -3.16 17.07
C HIS A 138 -14.62 -1.97 16.10
N PHE A 139 -14.14 -2.10 14.86
CA PHE A 139 -14.25 -1.03 13.86
C PHE A 139 -15.69 -0.74 13.45
N VAL A 140 -16.55 -1.77 13.35
CA VAL A 140 -17.99 -1.58 13.09
C VAL A 140 -18.61 -0.72 14.19
N THR A 141 -18.34 -1.05 15.45
CA THR A 141 -18.88 -0.33 16.61
C THR A 141 -18.33 1.10 16.65
N GLN A 142 -17.03 1.28 16.43
CA GLN A 142 -16.37 2.58 16.43
C GLN A 142 -16.93 3.49 15.33
N THR A 143 -17.03 3.00 14.09
CA THR A 143 -17.53 3.78 12.96
C THR A 143 -19.02 4.09 13.12
N ALA A 144 -19.84 3.13 13.56
CA ALA A 144 -21.27 3.37 13.79
C ALA A 144 -21.51 4.45 14.84
N ARG A 145 -20.75 4.45 15.94
CA ARG A 145 -20.77 5.51 16.97
C ARG A 145 -20.39 6.87 16.39
N ARG A 146 -19.30 6.93 15.59
CA ARG A 146 -18.86 8.19 14.95
C ARG A 146 -19.92 8.75 13.99
N MET A 147 -20.69 7.88 13.34
CA MET A 147 -21.77 8.25 12.43
C MET A 147 -23.13 8.42 13.12
N ASN A 148 -23.17 8.34 14.45
CA ASN A 148 -24.39 8.45 15.27
C ASN A 148 -25.55 7.53 14.81
N ARG A 149 -25.23 6.26 14.54
CA ARG A 149 -26.20 5.26 14.06
C ARG A 149 -26.02 3.90 14.75
N PRO A 150 -27.04 3.02 14.71
CA PRO A 150 -26.90 1.65 15.19
C PRO A 150 -25.78 0.91 14.46
N ALA A 151 -25.06 0.06 15.19
CA ALA A 151 -24.03 -0.80 14.63
C ALA A 151 -24.68 -1.88 13.74
N PRO A 152 -24.38 -1.90 12.42
CA PRO A 152 -24.90 -2.94 11.53
C PRO A 152 -24.30 -4.29 11.89
N ARG A 153 -25.06 -5.37 11.67
CA ARG A 153 -24.60 -6.74 11.97
C ARG A 153 -23.66 -7.23 10.88
N LEU A 154 -22.61 -7.94 11.29
CA LEU A 154 -21.81 -8.81 10.42
C LEU A 154 -22.58 -10.12 10.22
N THR A 155 -22.90 -10.46 8.98
CA THR A 155 -23.49 -11.76 8.64
C THR A 155 -22.41 -12.85 8.62
N PRO A 156 -22.77 -14.14 8.77
CA PRO A 156 -21.81 -15.22 8.61
C PRO A 156 -21.03 -15.15 7.28
N ALA A 157 -21.72 -14.87 6.17
CA ALA A 157 -21.09 -14.69 4.87
C ALA A 157 -20.09 -13.52 4.83
N ALA A 158 -20.39 -12.42 5.53
CA ALA A 158 -19.45 -11.31 5.67
C ALA A 158 -18.22 -11.69 6.51
N MET A 159 -18.42 -12.44 7.60
CA MET A 159 -17.32 -12.93 8.43
C MET A 159 -16.39 -13.84 7.64
N ASP A 160 -16.94 -14.78 6.87
CA ASP A 160 -16.17 -15.70 6.02
C ASP A 160 -15.35 -14.95 4.95
N ARG A 161 -15.93 -13.89 4.36
CA ARG A 161 -15.20 -13.02 3.42
C ARG A 161 -14.05 -12.28 4.08
N LEU A 162 -14.27 -11.74 5.29
CA LEU A 162 -13.24 -11.01 6.01
C LEU A 162 -12.08 -11.93 6.42
N THR A 163 -12.35 -13.18 6.82
CA THR A 163 -11.32 -14.13 7.27
C THR A 163 -10.58 -14.82 6.12
N SER A 164 -11.19 -14.90 4.93
CA SER A 164 -10.54 -15.48 3.73
C SER A 164 -9.68 -14.49 2.95
N TYR A 165 -9.86 -13.18 3.14
CA TYR A 165 -9.06 -12.16 2.47
C TYR A 165 -7.67 -12.00 3.13
N GLU A 166 -6.63 -11.76 2.32
CA GLU A 166 -5.24 -11.75 2.79
C GLU A 166 -4.80 -10.43 3.45
N TRP A 167 -5.58 -9.36 3.31
CA TRP A 167 -5.30 -8.04 3.92
C TRP A 167 -3.86 -7.53 3.65
N PRO A 168 -3.46 -7.29 2.39
CA PRO A 168 -2.14 -6.74 2.07
C PRO A 168 -1.83 -5.41 2.79
N GLY A 169 -2.84 -4.58 3.05
CA GLY A 169 -2.76 -3.35 3.86
C GLY A 169 -3.05 -3.53 5.35
N ASN A 170 -3.15 -4.78 5.82
CA ASN A 170 -3.22 -5.16 7.23
C ASN A 170 -4.42 -4.50 7.95
N VAL A 171 -4.27 -4.19 9.25
CA VAL A 171 -5.32 -3.54 10.06
C VAL A 171 -5.85 -2.25 9.44
N ARG A 172 -5.01 -1.46 8.75
CA ARG A 172 -5.45 -0.21 8.11
C ARG A 172 -6.44 -0.47 6.96
N GLU A 173 -6.16 -1.47 6.13
CA GLU A 173 -7.07 -1.86 5.05
C GLU A 173 -8.37 -2.45 5.61
N LEU A 174 -8.29 -3.30 6.65
CA LEU A 174 -9.47 -3.82 7.34
C LEU A 174 -10.34 -2.67 7.88
N GLN A 175 -9.75 -1.71 8.60
CA GLN A 175 -10.47 -0.56 9.13
C GLN A 175 -11.19 0.22 8.01
N ASN A 176 -10.49 0.51 6.90
CA ASN A 176 -11.06 1.23 5.77
C ASN A 176 -12.18 0.45 5.08
N ALA A 177 -12.03 -0.87 4.91
CA ALA A 177 -13.03 -1.74 4.32
C ALA A 177 -14.30 -1.78 5.17
N ILE A 178 -14.15 -1.91 6.50
CA ILE A 178 -15.26 -1.85 7.45
C ILE A 178 -15.93 -0.48 7.41
N GLU A 179 -15.16 0.62 7.43
CA GLU A 179 -15.71 1.97 7.36
C GLU A 179 -16.54 2.17 6.09
N ARG A 180 -16.01 1.78 4.93
CA ARG A 180 -16.73 1.82 3.65
C ARG A 180 -18.02 1.00 3.71
N ALA A 181 -17.96 -0.22 4.23
CA ALA A 181 -19.13 -1.09 4.34
C ALA A 181 -20.20 -0.48 5.24
N VAL A 182 -19.80 0.13 6.38
CA VAL A 182 -20.71 0.84 7.28
C VAL A 182 -21.35 2.01 6.52
N ILE A 183 -20.59 2.86 5.84
CA ILE A 183 -21.14 3.99 5.06
C ILE A 183 -22.21 3.51 4.06
N LEU A 184 -21.93 2.45 3.31
CA LEU A 184 -22.80 1.94 2.24
C LEU A 184 -24.04 1.20 2.77
N ALA A 185 -23.96 0.55 3.93
CA ALA A 185 -25.04 -0.31 4.40
C ALA A 185 -26.35 0.42 4.71
N GLN A 186 -26.33 1.72 5.02
CA GLN A 186 -27.54 2.52 5.31
C GLN A 186 -28.60 1.84 6.24
N GLY A 187 -28.16 1.00 7.18
CA GLY A 187 -29.04 0.25 8.10
C GLY A 187 -29.30 -1.22 7.72
N SER A 188 -28.85 -1.67 6.55
CA SER A 188 -28.82 -3.07 6.14
C SER A 188 -27.57 -3.82 6.66
N ALA A 189 -27.47 -5.11 6.35
CA ALA A 189 -26.33 -5.93 6.70
C ALA A 189 -25.05 -5.50 5.96
N LEU A 190 -23.89 -5.65 6.59
CA LEU A 190 -22.62 -5.33 5.94
C LEU A 190 -22.33 -6.35 4.83
N GLN A 191 -22.01 -5.82 3.65
CA GLN A 191 -21.59 -6.60 2.48
C GLN A 191 -20.14 -6.29 2.17
N PHE A 192 -19.41 -7.25 1.60
CA PHE A 192 -18.00 -7.14 1.25
C PHE A 192 -17.71 -7.72 -0.14
N ASP A 193 -18.65 -7.53 -1.07
CA ASP A 193 -18.62 -8.20 -2.37
C ASP A 193 -17.45 -7.75 -3.26
N TRP A 194 -16.92 -6.56 -3.00
CA TRP A 194 -15.74 -6.02 -3.68
C TRP A 194 -14.41 -6.59 -3.17
N LEU A 195 -14.39 -7.39 -2.10
CA LEU A 195 -13.19 -8.11 -1.69
C LEU A 195 -12.91 -9.31 -2.62
N GLU A 196 -13.94 -9.83 -3.31
CA GLU A 196 -13.79 -10.81 -4.38
C GLU A 196 -13.30 -10.11 -5.65
N GLY A 197 -12.13 -10.48 -6.15
CA GLY A 197 -11.52 -9.87 -7.35
C GLY A 197 -10.61 -8.67 -7.07
N ALA A 198 -10.50 -8.24 -5.80
CA ALA A 198 -9.36 -7.46 -5.34
C ALA A 198 -8.14 -8.40 -5.27
N ASN A 199 -7.58 -8.73 -6.44
CA ASN A 199 -6.14 -8.96 -6.49
C ASN A 199 -5.49 -7.81 -5.71
N PRO A 200 -4.44 -8.08 -4.91
CA PRO A 200 -3.75 -7.00 -4.23
C PRO A 200 -3.52 -5.89 -5.25
N PRO A 201 -3.55 -4.60 -4.87
CA PRO A 201 -2.60 -3.70 -5.50
C PRO A 201 -1.24 -4.33 -5.16
N SER A 202 -0.81 -5.30 -5.97
CA SER A 202 0.59 -5.55 -6.19
C SER A 202 1.14 -4.15 -6.30
N THR A 203 2.04 -3.83 -5.37
CA THR A 203 3.07 -2.81 -5.55
C THR A 203 3.11 -2.49 -7.03
N VAL A 204 2.58 -1.32 -7.43
CA VAL A 204 2.57 -0.90 -8.83
C VAL A 204 3.94 -1.32 -9.34
N PRO A 205 4.07 -2.35 -10.21
CA PRO A 205 5.39 -2.74 -10.65
C PRO A 205 5.90 -1.46 -11.25
N ALA A 206 6.98 -0.90 -10.68
CA ALA A 206 7.64 0.28 -11.22
C ALA A 206 7.62 0.07 -12.72
N ALA A 207 6.81 0.87 -13.42
CA ALA A 207 6.30 0.52 -14.73
C ALA A 207 7.48 -0.03 -15.52
N ALA A 208 7.48 -1.34 -15.78
CA ALA A 208 8.49 -1.93 -16.63
C ALA A 208 8.49 -1.03 -17.86
N PRO A 209 9.63 -0.43 -18.24
CA PRO A 209 9.65 0.68 -19.19
C PRO A 209 8.81 0.23 -20.36
N ALA A 210 7.71 0.95 -20.60
CA ALA A 210 6.69 0.56 -21.56
C ALA A 210 7.44 0.23 -22.84
N ARG A 211 7.54 -1.07 -23.13
CA ARG A 211 8.22 -1.52 -24.35
C ARG A 211 7.49 -0.79 -25.46
N PRO A 212 8.18 -0.01 -26.31
CA PRO A 212 7.51 0.67 -27.40
C PRO A 212 6.67 -0.38 -28.14
N PRO A 213 5.45 -0.04 -28.58
CA PRO A 213 4.59 -0.99 -29.27
C PRO A 213 5.43 -1.62 -30.38
N ALA A 214 5.69 -2.92 -30.27
CA ALA A 214 6.54 -3.61 -31.23
C ALA A 214 5.89 -3.42 -32.61
N ILE A 215 6.65 -2.86 -33.55
CA ILE A 215 6.19 -2.70 -34.93
C ILE A 215 5.92 -4.12 -35.44
N LEU A 216 4.64 -4.43 -35.66
CA LEU A 216 4.23 -5.72 -36.18
C LEU A 216 4.56 -5.77 -37.68
N THR A 217 5.12 -6.89 -38.14
CA THR A 217 5.28 -7.14 -39.56
C THR A 217 3.92 -7.40 -40.20
N ASP A 218 3.79 -7.20 -41.52
CA ASP A 218 2.54 -7.48 -42.26
C ASP A 218 2.06 -8.94 -42.05
N ALA A 219 3.00 -9.89 -41.95
CA ALA A 219 2.71 -11.29 -41.66
C ALA A 219 2.09 -11.50 -40.27
N GLU A 220 2.62 -10.81 -39.25
CA GLU A 220 2.11 -10.88 -37.88
C GLU A 220 0.72 -10.25 -37.75
N LEU A 221 0.50 -9.13 -38.46
CA LEU A 221 -0.80 -8.46 -38.50
C LEU A 221 -1.87 -9.35 -39.12
N LYS A 222 -1.55 -10.00 -40.26
CA LYS A 222 -2.45 -10.96 -40.94
C LYS A 222 -2.75 -12.19 -40.07
N ARG A 223 -1.77 -12.68 -39.31
CA ARG A 223 -1.99 -13.81 -38.39
C ARG A 223 -2.98 -13.44 -37.29
N ARG A 224 -2.77 -12.31 -36.62
CA ARG A 224 -3.67 -11.82 -35.56
C ARG A 224 -5.07 -11.52 -36.10
N GLU A 225 -5.16 -10.96 -37.31
CA GLU A 225 -6.44 -10.73 -37.97
C GLU A 225 -7.18 -12.05 -38.21
N ARG A 226 -6.50 -13.08 -38.74
CA ARG A 226 -7.08 -14.41 -38.93
C ARG A 226 -7.55 -15.04 -37.61
N GLU A 227 -6.75 -14.96 -36.55
CA GLU A 227 -7.10 -15.47 -35.22
C GLU A 227 -8.34 -14.76 -34.66
N ASN A 228 -8.41 -13.43 -34.80
CA ASN A 228 -9.55 -12.64 -34.35
C ASN A 228 -10.83 -13.01 -35.10
N PHE A 229 -10.77 -13.19 -36.42
CA PHE A 229 -11.91 -13.63 -37.22
C PHE A 229 -12.35 -15.06 -36.87
N THR A 230 -11.40 -15.95 -36.56
CA THR A 230 -11.68 -17.32 -36.12
C THR A 230 -12.40 -17.33 -34.77
N ALA A 231 -11.92 -16.52 -33.81
CA ALA A 231 -12.56 -16.37 -32.50
C ALA A 231 -13.97 -15.77 -32.60
N ALA A 232 -14.17 -14.79 -33.50
CA ALA A 232 -15.48 -14.22 -33.77
C ALA A 232 -16.46 -15.27 -34.34
N LEU A 233 -16.02 -16.10 -35.29
CA LEU A 233 -16.85 -17.18 -35.83
C LEU A 233 -17.17 -18.27 -34.80
N ALA A 234 -16.21 -18.62 -33.93
CA ALA A 234 -16.43 -19.59 -32.87
C ALA A 234 -17.47 -19.10 -31.85
N ARG A 235 -17.40 -17.83 -31.45
CA ARG A 235 -18.37 -17.22 -30.52
C ARG A 235 -19.78 -17.08 -31.09
N THR A 236 -19.92 -16.93 -32.40
CA THR A 236 -21.24 -16.76 -33.05
C THR A 236 -21.77 -18.04 -33.69
N GLY A 237 -21.08 -19.18 -33.53
CA GLY A 237 -21.46 -20.45 -34.14
C GLY A 237 -21.54 -20.39 -35.66
N GLY A 238 -20.66 -19.60 -36.31
CA GLY A 238 -20.64 -19.45 -37.77
C GLY A 238 -21.69 -18.51 -38.34
N LYS A 239 -22.41 -17.75 -37.50
CA LYS A 239 -23.34 -16.70 -37.96
C LYS A 239 -22.59 -15.41 -38.29
N ILE A 240 -22.72 -14.93 -39.53
CA ILE A 240 -22.09 -13.68 -40.00
C ILE A 240 -23.03 -12.48 -39.86
N PHE A 241 -24.32 -12.68 -40.14
CA PHE A 241 -25.34 -11.62 -40.20
C PHE A 241 -26.17 -11.55 -38.90
N GLY A 242 -26.73 -10.36 -38.62
CA GLY A 242 -27.62 -10.10 -37.49
C GLY A 242 -26.91 -9.50 -36.28
N PRO A 243 -27.66 -9.05 -35.25
CA PRO A 243 -27.11 -8.36 -34.08
C PRO A 243 -26.15 -9.20 -33.24
N THR A 244 -26.22 -10.54 -33.37
CA THR A 244 -25.32 -11.50 -32.73
C THR A 244 -24.35 -12.17 -33.72
N GLY A 245 -24.24 -11.62 -34.94
CA GLY A 245 -23.36 -12.13 -36.00
C GLY A 245 -21.92 -11.63 -35.85
N ALA A 246 -20.99 -12.35 -36.48
CA ALA A 246 -19.56 -12.04 -36.44
C ALA A 246 -19.25 -10.65 -37.00
N ALA A 247 -20.06 -10.15 -37.95
CA ALA A 247 -19.89 -8.80 -38.51
C ALA A 247 -20.12 -7.69 -37.47
N THR A 248 -21.09 -7.88 -36.57
CA THR A 248 -21.36 -6.93 -35.48
C THR A 248 -20.27 -6.98 -34.42
N LEU A 249 -19.78 -8.17 -34.05
CA LEU A 249 -18.66 -8.31 -33.09
C LEU A 249 -17.35 -7.72 -33.63
N LEU A 250 -17.11 -7.85 -34.93
CA LEU A 250 -15.92 -7.30 -35.60
C LEU A 250 -16.06 -5.83 -35.98
N GLY A 251 -17.25 -5.22 -35.83
CA GLY A 251 -17.51 -3.83 -36.20
C GLY A 251 -17.40 -3.57 -37.71
N MET A 252 -17.64 -4.57 -38.55
CA MET A 252 -17.45 -4.50 -40.01
C MET A 252 -18.73 -4.79 -40.78
N LYS A 253 -18.80 -4.34 -42.03
CA LYS A 253 -19.90 -4.72 -42.93
C LYS A 253 -19.85 -6.24 -43.18
N PRO A 254 -21.00 -6.95 -43.19
CA PRO A 254 -21.03 -8.39 -43.45
C PRO A 254 -20.36 -8.83 -44.76
N THR A 255 -20.47 -8.01 -45.82
CA THR A 255 -19.81 -8.25 -47.11
C THR A 255 -18.28 -8.23 -47.02
N THR A 256 -17.72 -7.33 -46.20
CA THR A 256 -16.28 -7.26 -45.93
C THR A 256 -15.80 -8.49 -45.15
N VAL A 257 -16.59 -8.94 -44.18
CA VAL A 257 -16.28 -10.14 -43.39
C VAL A 257 -16.25 -11.39 -44.27
N ILE A 258 -17.22 -11.55 -45.19
CA ILE A 258 -17.25 -12.68 -46.14
C ILE A 258 -15.99 -12.69 -47.03
N SER A 259 -15.61 -11.53 -47.57
CA SER A 259 -14.41 -11.39 -48.40
C SER A 259 -13.13 -11.77 -47.64
N ARG A 260 -12.99 -11.28 -46.40
CA ARG A 260 -11.85 -11.58 -45.51
C ARG A 260 -11.79 -13.05 -45.10
N LEU A 261 -12.93 -13.67 -44.77
CA LEU A 261 -12.99 -15.09 -44.44
C LEU A 261 -12.58 -15.98 -45.62
N LYS A 262 -12.99 -15.61 -46.84
CA LYS A 262 -12.56 -16.30 -48.08
C LYS A 262 -11.05 -16.16 -48.32
N ALA A 263 -10.49 -14.97 -48.07
CA ALA A 263 -9.04 -14.74 -48.17
C ALA A 263 -8.23 -15.54 -47.13
N PHE A 264 -8.80 -15.83 -45.96
CA PHE A 264 -8.17 -16.63 -44.91
C PHE A 264 -8.47 -18.14 -44.98
N GLY A 265 -9.27 -18.60 -45.96
CA GLY A 265 -9.64 -20.01 -46.11
C GLY A 265 -10.48 -20.57 -44.96
N LEU A 266 -11.27 -19.72 -44.29
CA LEU A 266 -12.12 -20.13 -43.16
C LEU A 266 -13.51 -20.49 -43.67
N GLU A 267 -13.87 -21.77 -43.66
CA GLU A 267 -15.18 -22.25 -44.11
C GLU A 267 -16.26 -22.19 -43.03
N ARG A 268 -17.50 -22.00 -43.49
CA ARG A 268 -18.69 -21.98 -42.63
C ARG A 268 -19.01 -23.40 -42.21
N ASN A 269 -18.91 -23.69 -40.91
CA ASN A 269 -19.44 -24.94 -40.38
C ASN A 269 -20.97 -24.90 -40.51
N GLN A 270 -21.51 -25.59 -41.53
CA GLN A 270 -22.96 -25.70 -41.73
C GLN A 270 -23.52 -26.77 -40.78
N SER A 271 -23.90 -26.36 -39.57
CA SER A 271 -24.81 -27.18 -38.74
C SER A 271 -26.26 -26.91 -39.16
N SER A 272 -26.71 -27.69 -40.15
CA SER A 272 -28.04 -28.30 -40.31
C SER A 272 -29.23 -27.65 -39.57
N GLY A 273 -30.01 -26.85 -40.31
CA GLY A 273 -31.44 -26.65 -40.06
C GLY A 273 -32.24 -27.31 -41.18
N LYS A 274 -32.51 -28.62 -41.07
CA LYS A 274 -33.44 -29.32 -41.96
C LYS A 274 -34.85 -29.16 -41.37
N ARG A 275 -35.67 -28.32 -42.01
CA ARG A 275 -37.13 -28.32 -41.85
C ARG A 275 -37.70 -29.29 -42.87
N ALA A 276 -38.21 -30.43 -42.40
CA ALA A 276 -39.39 -31.18 -42.84
C ALA A 276 -39.47 -32.42 -41.95
#